data_AF-A0A239MEF6-F1
#
_entry.id   AF-A0A239MEF6-F1
#
_cell.length_a   1.000
_cell.length_b   1.000
_cell.length_c   1.000
_cell.angle_alpha   90.00
_cell.angle_beta   90.00
_cell.angle_gamma   90.00
#
_symmetry.space_group_name_H-M   'P 1'
#
loop_
_entity.id
_entity.type
_entity.pdbx_description
1 polymer ?
#
loop_
_entity_poly.entity_id
_entity_poly.type
_entity_poly.pdbx_seq_one_letter_code
_entity_poly.pdbx_strand_id
1 'polypeptide(L)' 'MQRLIWAMIPMCFATGCAPVAVSEPALCAELDEPTRAHAAALAEDAGTQPVVSGAHLIRLIDAGCGRPR' A
#
# COMPACT_ATOMS: atom_id res chain seq x y z
N MET A 1 -7.26 0.71 -42.83
CA MET A 1 -7.11 0.13 -41.48
C MET A 1 -5.81 0.52 -40.77
N GLN A 2 -4.70 0.73 -41.49
CA GLN A 2 -3.40 1.13 -40.91
C GLN A 2 -3.47 2.43 -40.07
N ARG A 3 -4.27 3.42 -40.48
CA ARG A 3 -4.46 4.69 -39.75
C ARG A 3 -5.11 4.53 -38.36
N LEU A 4 -5.93 3.49 -38.17
CA LEU A 4 -6.61 3.22 -36.89
C LEU A 4 -5.64 2.62 -35.86
N ILE A 5 -4.72 1.76 -36.31
CA ILE A 5 -3.71 1.14 -35.45
C ILE A 5 -2.75 2.20 -34.89
N TRP A 6 -2.33 3.15 -35.74
CA TRP A 6 -1.45 4.26 -35.33
C TRP A 6 -2.11 5.23 -34.34
N ALA A 7 -3.44 5.33 -34.34
CA ALA A 7 -4.17 6.17 -33.40
C ALA A 7 -4.36 5.51 -32.01
N MET A 8 -4.44 4.18 -31.94
CA MET A 8 -4.61 3.46 -30.67
C MET A 8 -3.36 3.49 -29.79
N ILE A 9 -2.17 3.41 -30.38
CA ILE A 9 -0.91 3.38 -29.63
C ILE A 9 -0.77 4.60 -28.68
N PRO A 10 -0.84 5.86 -29.14
CA PRO A 10 -0.75 7.01 -28.25
C PRO A 10 -1.92 7.11 -27.28
N MET A 11 -3.11 6.61 -27.65
CA MET A 11 -4.30 6.65 -26.80
C MET A 11 -4.15 5.72 -25.57
N CYS A 12 -3.52 4.55 -25.71
CA CYS A 12 -3.21 3.67 -24.57
C CYS A 12 -2.16 4.25 -23.61
N PHE A 13 -1.17 4.99 -24.13
CA PHE A 13 -0.20 5.68 -23.27
C PHE A 13 -0.84 6.88 -22.55
N ALA A 14 -1.76 7.59 -23.19
CA ALA A 14 -2.49 8.70 -22.58
C ALA A 14 -3.45 8.24 -21.46
N THR A 15 -4.07 7.06 -21.59
CA THR A 15 -4.93 6.49 -20.53
C THR A 15 -4.16 5.76 -19.44
N GLY A 16 -3.02 5.14 -19.76
CA GLY A 16 -2.18 4.42 -18.79
C GLY A 16 -1.33 5.32 -17.90
N CYS A 17 -0.97 6.53 -18.37
CA CYS A 17 -0.26 7.54 -17.58
C CYS A 17 -1.19 8.55 -16.90
N ALA A 18 -2.51 8.40 -17.03
CA ALA A 18 -3.42 9.11 -16.14
C ALA A 18 -3.05 8.70 -14.71
N PRO A 19 -2.80 9.64 -13.78
CA PRO A 19 -2.51 9.30 -12.40
C PRO A 19 -3.77 8.63 -11.85
N VAL A 20 -3.78 7.30 -11.86
CA VAL A 20 -4.75 6.53 -11.11
C VAL A 20 -4.47 6.94 -9.66
N ALA A 21 -5.36 7.76 -9.12
CA ALA A 21 -5.32 8.13 -7.72
C ALA A 21 -5.57 6.84 -6.93
N VAL A 22 -4.50 6.11 -6.65
CA VAL A 22 -4.57 4.98 -5.75
C VAL A 22 -4.91 5.58 -4.40
N SER A 23 -6.14 5.34 -3.94
CA SER A 23 -6.55 5.85 -2.64
C SER A 23 -5.68 5.17 -1.59
N GLU A 24 -4.79 5.95 -0.95
CA GLU A 24 -4.04 5.55 0.25
C GLU A 24 -4.87 4.68 1.23
N PRO A 25 -6.17 4.97 1.52
CA PRO A 25 -6.96 4.10 2.39
C PRO A 25 -7.20 2.69 1.85
N ALA A 26 -7.28 2.49 0.53
CA ALA A 26 -7.41 1.15 -0.05
C ALA A 26 -6.07 0.38 -0.04
N LEU A 27 -4.94 1.07 -0.19
CA LEU A 27 -3.61 0.48 -0.05
C LEU A 27 -3.32 0.04 1.38
N CYS A 28 -3.87 0.78 2.35
CA CYS A 28 -3.58 0.60 3.77
C CYS A 28 -4.70 -0.07 4.56
N ALA A 29 -5.77 -0.51 3.90
CA ALA A 29 -6.83 -1.27 4.55
C ALA A 29 -6.30 -2.59 5.14
N GLU A 30 -5.33 -3.23 4.46
CA GLU A 30 -4.67 -4.44 4.95
C GLU A 30 -3.85 -4.22 6.25
N LEU A 31 -3.59 -2.97 6.66
CA LEU A 31 -2.89 -2.67 7.92
C LEU A 31 -3.78 -2.77 9.16
N ASP A 32 -5.10 -2.89 9.03
CA ASP A 32 -6.01 -2.90 10.18
C ASP A 32 -5.75 -4.10 11.10
N GLU A 33 -5.67 -5.29 10.51
CA GLU A 33 -5.40 -6.53 11.24
C GLU A 33 -4.03 -6.55 11.96
N PRO A 34 -2.89 -6.25 11.31
CA PRO A 34 -1.60 -6.21 12.00
C PRO A 34 -1.51 -5.08 13.04
N THR A 35 -2.24 -3.97 12.86
CA THR A 35 -2.33 -2.91 13.87
C THR A 35 -3.07 -3.40 15.11
N ARG A 36 -4.19 -4.10 14.94
CA ARG A 36 -4.94 -4.71 16.04
C ARG A 36 -4.13 -5.78 16.76
N ALA A 37 -3.41 -6.62 16.02
CA ALA A 37 -2.52 -7.63 16.60
C ALA A 37 -1.39 -7.00 17.42
N HIS A 38 -0.79 -5.90 16.95
CA HIS A 38 0.23 -5.17 17.70
C HIS A 38 -0.34 -4.51 18.97
N ALA A 39 -1.54 -3.92 18.88
CA ALA A 39 -2.23 -3.33 20.04
C ALA A 39 -2.59 -4.39 21.10
N ALA A 40 -3.01 -5.59 20.68
CA ALA A 40 -3.24 -6.72 21.58
C ALA A 40 -1.93 -7.16 22.25
N ALA A 41 -0.83 -7.28 21.49
CA ALA A 41 0.48 -7.62 22.04
C ALA A 41 0.94 -6.62 23.11
N LEU A 42 0.73 -5.31 22.88
CA LEU A 42 1.02 -4.25 23.87
C LEU A 42 0.15 -4.33 25.13
N ALA A 43 -1.09 -4.80 25.01
CA ALA A 43 -2.00 -4.96 26.14
C ALA A 43 -1.67 -6.19 26.99
N GLU A 44 -1.12 -7.24 26.37
CA GLU A 44 -0.78 -8.49 27.06
C GLU A 44 0.58 -8.44 27.76
N ASP A 45 1.60 -7.85 27.13
CA ASP A 45 2.96 -7.85 27.62
C ASP A 45 3.76 -6.66 27.09
N ALA A 46 4.69 -6.12 27.88
CA ALA A 46 5.60 -5.06 27.45
C ALA A 46 6.96 -5.63 26.96
N GLY A 47 7.08 -6.95 26.84
CA GLY A 47 8.29 -7.66 26.47
C GLY A 47 8.52 -7.77 24.96
N THR A 48 8.97 -8.93 24.50
CA THR A 48 9.48 -9.10 23.12
C THR A 48 8.38 -9.13 22.06
N GLN A 49 7.15 -9.51 22.44
CA GLN A 49 6.02 -9.66 21.50
C GLN A 49 5.59 -8.34 20.84
N PRO A 50 5.41 -7.22 21.58
CA PRO A 50 5.20 -5.91 20.99
C PRO A 50 6.31 -5.49 20.03
N VAL A 51 7.57 -5.77 20.36
CA VAL A 51 8.71 -5.35 19.53
C VAL A 51 8.71 -6.06 18.19
N VAL A 52 8.46 -7.37 18.18
CA VAL A 52 8.40 -8.17 16.93
C VAL A 52 7.20 -7.78 16.08
N SER A 53 6.01 -7.65 16.70
CA SER A 53 4.79 -7.23 15.99
C SER A 53 4.89 -5.79 15.45
N GLY A 54 5.51 -4.88 16.19
CA GLY A 54 5.74 -3.50 15.74
C GLY A 54 6.74 -3.42 14.58
N ALA A 55 7.83 -4.19 14.63
CA ALA A 55 8.78 -4.27 13.52
C ALA A 55 8.14 -4.85 12.24
N HIS A 56 7.20 -5.79 12.38
CA HIS A 56 6.43 -6.29 11.26
C HIS A 56 5.51 -5.21 10.67
N LEU A 57 4.81 -4.45 11.52
CA LEU A 57 3.92 -3.36 11.10
C LEU A 57 4.67 -2.26 10.35
N ILE A 58 5.86 -1.86 10.82
CA ILE A 58 6.72 -0.86 10.15
C ILE A 58 7.10 -1.33 8.75
N ARG A 59 7.44 -2.61 8.56
CA ARG A 59 7.79 -3.14 7.23
C ARG A 59 6.61 -3.13 6.26
N LEU A 60 5.40 -3.41 6.75
CA LEU A 60 4.18 -3.33 5.93
C LEU A 60 3.87 -1.89 5.53
N ILE A 61 4.12 -0.94 6.44
CA ILE A 61 4.04 0.48 6.13
C ILE A 61 5.06 0.82 5.04
N ASP A 62 6.35 0.57 5.25
CA ASP A 62 7.42 0.88 4.27
C ASP A 62 7.22 0.24 2.89
N ALA A 63 6.53 -0.91 2.81
CA ALA A 63 6.28 -1.62 1.55
C ALA A 63 5.24 -0.96 0.62
N GLY A 64 4.42 -0.02 1.11
CA GLY A 64 3.39 0.61 0.25
C GLY A 64 2.45 1.61 0.91
N CYS A 65 2.48 1.71 2.24
CA CYS A 65 1.68 2.66 3.04
C CYS A 65 2.50 3.78 3.69
N GLY A 66 3.82 3.69 3.59
CA GLY A 66 4.79 4.64 4.07
C GLY A 66 4.80 5.82 3.14
N ARG A 67 4.36 6.97 3.67
CA ARG A 67 4.36 8.26 2.99
C ARG A 67 5.74 8.48 2.34
N PRO A 68 5.84 8.69 1.01
CA PRO A 68 7.08 9.19 0.43
C PRO A 68 7.37 10.54 1.09
N ARG A 69 8.57 10.66 1.69
CA ARG A 69 9.08 11.92 2.26
C ARG A 69 9.28 12.96 1.18
#